data_AF-K1PNN6-F1
#
_entry.id   AF-K1PNN6-F1
#
_cell.length_a   1.000
_cell.length_b   1.000
_cell.length_c   1.000
_cell.angle_alpha   90.00
_cell.angle_beta   90.00
_cell.angle_gamma   90.00
#
_symmetry.space_group_name_H-M   'P 1'
#
loop_
_entity.id
_entity.type
_entity.pdbx_description
1 polymer ?
#
loop_
_entity_poly.entity_id
_entity_poly.type
_entity_poly.pdbx_seq_one_letter_code
_entity_poly.pdbx_strand_id
1 'polypeptide(L)'
;MESLRPTRSLSWRGSGPSVGRTSKGFSFLDTETCQVIAGIAHRLIQNPGGIKRVCAHCKRLGSKFACGMFRRSYYRCDACNVSLCRPNFKDCFYQWHHQLAKLTLEK
;
A
#
# COMPACT_ATOMS: atom_id res chain seq x y z
N MET A 1 6.92 62.59 17.96
CA MET A 1 6.86 62.66 16.49
C MET A 1 6.82 61.23 15.98
N GLU A 2 5.66 60.60 16.07
CA GLU A 2 5.46 59.18 15.71
C GLU A 2 4.69 59.12 14.41
N SER A 3 5.42 58.74 13.37
CA SER A 3 4.96 58.71 11.99
C SER A 3 3.92 57.61 11.76
N LEU A 4 2.80 58.05 11.22
CA LEU A 4 1.67 57.29 10.70
C LEU A 4 2.13 56.13 9.79
N ARG A 5 1.72 54.89 10.10
CA ARG A 5 1.80 53.75 9.17
C ARG A 5 0.50 53.68 8.36
N PRO A 6 0.52 53.65 7.02
CA PRO A 6 -0.68 53.47 6.23
C PRO A 6 -1.12 52.00 6.23
N THR A 7 -2.35 51.75 6.67
CA THR A 7 -3.07 50.48 6.46
C THR A 7 -3.47 50.38 4.98
N ARG A 8 -2.63 49.74 4.16
CA ARG A 8 -3.04 49.30 2.82
C ARG A 8 -3.94 48.07 2.94
N SER A 9 -5.23 48.32 2.83
CA SER A 9 -6.26 47.34 2.48
C SER A 9 -5.90 46.66 1.15
N LEU A 10 -5.69 45.35 1.17
CA LEU A 10 -5.56 44.52 -0.02
C LEU A 10 -6.80 43.61 -0.12
N SER A 11 -7.75 44.06 -0.94
CA SER A 11 -8.92 43.32 -1.39
C SER A 11 -8.50 42.21 -2.35
N TRP A 12 -8.47 40.96 -1.88
CA TRP A 12 -8.33 39.81 -2.76
C TRP A 12 -9.70 39.38 -3.29
N ARG A 13 -10.05 39.92 -4.47
CA ARG A 13 -11.00 39.29 -5.39
C ARG A 13 -10.19 38.47 -6.38
N GLY A 14 -10.23 37.15 -6.24
CA GLY A 14 -9.65 36.20 -7.18
C GLY A 14 -10.68 35.12 -7.50
N SER A 15 -11.52 35.37 -8.50
CA SER A 15 -12.37 34.38 -9.13
C SER A 15 -11.48 33.45 -9.97
N GLY A 16 -11.09 32.30 -9.43
CA GLY A 16 -10.43 31.23 -10.17
C GLY A 16 -11.46 30.28 -10.81
N PRO A 17 -11.28 29.86 -12.08
CA PRO A 17 -12.23 28.96 -12.74
C PRO A 17 -12.19 27.55 -12.15
N SER A 18 -13.38 26.97 -12.02
CA SER A 18 -13.65 25.59 -11.64
C SER A 18 -13.11 24.62 -12.69
N VAL A 19 -11.83 24.27 -12.61
CA VAL A 19 -11.28 23.16 -13.41
C VAL A 19 -11.70 21.85 -12.76
N GLY A 20 -12.88 21.38 -13.14
CA GLY A 20 -13.25 19.98 -13.05
C GLY A 20 -12.32 19.19 -13.96
N ARG A 21 -11.24 18.64 -13.40
CA ARG A 21 -10.46 17.60 -14.06
C ARG A 21 -10.76 16.28 -13.35
N THR A 22 -11.78 15.61 -13.85
CA THR A 22 -12.09 14.22 -13.54
C THR A 22 -11.03 13.33 -14.18
N SER A 23 -9.80 13.38 -13.68
CA SER A 23 -8.90 12.25 -13.84
C SER A 23 -9.35 11.23 -12.81
N LYS A 24 -10.11 10.20 -13.24
CA LYS A 24 -9.95 8.89 -12.62
C LYS A 24 -8.47 8.58 -12.75
N GLY A 25 -7.71 8.96 -11.73
CA GLY A 25 -6.32 8.59 -11.59
C GLY A 25 -6.33 7.09 -11.58
N PHE A 26 -6.07 6.50 -12.74
CA PHE A 26 -5.55 5.15 -12.81
C PHE A 26 -4.23 5.26 -12.06
N SER A 27 -4.28 4.96 -10.78
CA SER A 27 -3.18 5.11 -9.84
C SER A 27 -2.06 4.18 -10.31
N PHE A 28 -1.17 4.75 -11.13
CA PHE A 28 0.07 4.20 -11.68
C PHE A 28 1.10 3.83 -10.59
N LEU A 29 0.69 3.89 -9.32
CA LEU A 29 1.51 3.69 -8.12
C LEU A 29 1.08 2.42 -7.36
N ASP A 30 0.99 1.27 -8.03
CA ASP A 30 0.96 -0.03 -7.33
C ASP A 30 1.68 -1.14 -8.13
N THR A 31 2.53 -0.79 -9.09
CA THR A 31 3.41 -1.73 -9.81
C THR A 31 4.51 -2.32 -8.90
N GLU A 32 4.68 -1.76 -7.70
CA GLU A 32 5.76 -2.06 -6.76
C GLU A 32 5.70 -3.47 -6.17
N THR A 33 4.65 -4.26 -6.44
CA THR A 33 4.45 -5.59 -5.82
C THR A 33 3.93 -6.64 -6.81
N CYS A 34 4.41 -6.59 -8.04
CA CYS A 34 4.21 -7.68 -9.01
C CYS A 34 5.42 -8.63 -8.98
N GLN A 35 5.21 -9.93 -8.75
CA GLN A 35 6.25 -10.96 -8.82
C GLN A 35 5.77 -12.15 -9.66
N VAL A 36 6.58 -12.65 -10.58
CA VAL A 36 6.25 -13.83 -11.39
C VAL A 36 6.87 -15.08 -10.78
N ILE A 37 6.07 -16.11 -10.51
CA ILE A 37 6.52 -17.36 -9.89
C ILE A 37 5.83 -18.51 -10.61
N ALA A 38 6.60 -19.50 -11.06
CA ALA A 38 6.07 -20.62 -11.85
C ALA A 38 5.22 -20.17 -13.06
N GLY A 39 5.60 -19.04 -13.68
CA GLY A 39 4.86 -18.46 -14.83
C GLY A 39 3.58 -17.69 -14.48
N ILE A 40 3.20 -17.61 -13.20
CA ILE A 40 2.00 -16.89 -12.73
C ILE A 40 2.40 -15.52 -12.21
N ALA A 41 1.67 -14.47 -12.56
CA ALA A 41 1.90 -13.12 -12.06
C ALA A 41 1.16 -12.90 -10.71
N HIS A 42 1.93 -12.82 -9.63
CA HIS A 42 1.44 -12.52 -8.29
C HIS A 42 1.42 -11.01 -8.09
N ARG A 43 0.24 -10.45 -7.84
CA ARG A 43 0.07 -9.02 -7.54
C ARG A 43 -0.51 -8.84 -6.16
N LEU A 44 -0.08 -7.81 -5.46
CA LEU A 44 -0.64 -7.46 -4.17
C LEU A 44 -1.87 -6.56 -4.38
N ILE A 45 -3.05 -7.10 -4.13
CA ILE A 45 -4.33 -6.39 -4.23
C ILE A 45 -4.91 -6.12 -2.84
N GLN A 46 -5.84 -5.18 -2.73
CA GLN A 46 -6.58 -4.98 -1.49
C GLN A 46 -7.51 -6.17 -1.21
N ASN A 47 -7.73 -6.44 0.08
CA ASN A 47 -8.71 -7.42 0.52
C ASN A 47 -10.12 -6.95 0.17
N PRO A 48 -11.01 -7.88 -0.24
CA PRO A 48 -12.40 -7.55 -0.51
C PRO A 48 -13.06 -6.99 0.75
N GLY A 49 -13.82 -5.91 0.58
CA GLY A 49 -14.47 -5.19 1.67
C GLY A 49 -13.54 -4.39 2.58
N GLY A 50 -12.26 -4.20 2.21
CA GLY A 50 -11.31 -3.42 3.00
C GLY A 50 -10.98 -4.06 4.36
N ILE A 51 -11.21 -5.37 4.51
CA ILE A 51 -11.06 -6.06 5.79
C ILE A 51 -9.58 -6.39 6.03
N LYS A 52 -9.09 -6.09 7.24
CA LYS A 52 -7.76 -6.50 7.71
C LYS A 52 -7.73 -8.00 7.97
N ARG A 53 -6.85 -8.73 7.30
CA ARG A 53 -6.61 -10.17 7.51
C ARG A 53 -5.22 -10.39 8.08
N VAL A 54 -5.02 -11.51 8.78
CA VAL A 54 -3.72 -11.85 9.37
C VAL A 54 -2.72 -12.18 8.26
N CYS A 55 -1.52 -11.64 8.35
CA CYS A 55 -0.42 -11.95 7.44
C CYS A 55 -0.02 -13.42 7.62
N ALA A 56 -0.16 -14.24 6.58
CA ALA A 56 0.15 -15.67 6.66
C ALA A 56 1.65 -15.92 6.92
N HIS A 57 2.53 -15.08 6.36
CA HIS A 57 3.96 -15.18 6.61
C HIS A 57 4.32 -14.90 8.08
N CYS A 58 3.78 -13.83 8.66
CA CYS A 58 3.99 -13.52 10.08
C CYS A 58 3.40 -14.59 10.99
N LYS A 59 2.26 -15.18 10.60
CA LYS A 59 1.65 -16.31 11.32
C LYS A 59 2.54 -17.55 11.28
N ARG A 60 3.10 -17.89 10.11
CA ARG A 60 4.03 -19.01 9.92
C ARG A 60 5.30 -18.85 10.75
N LEU A 61 5.90 -17.65 10.75
CA LEU A 61 7.11 -17.36 11.52
C LEU A 61 6.86 -17.21 13.03
N GLY A 62 5.60 -17.18 13.49
CA GLY A 62 5.29 -16.89 14.88
C GLY A 62 5.63 -15.46 15.31
N SER A 63 5.85 -14.55 14.36
CA SER A 63 6.21 -13.15 14.64
C SER A 63 4.97 -12.39 15.11
N LYS A 64 4.81 -12.32 16.44
CA LYS A 64 3.76 -11.58 17.14
C LYS A 64 4.27 -10.21 17.56
N PHE A 65 3.36 -9.25 17.66
CA PHE A 65 3.64 -8.00 18.35
C PHE A 65 3.74 -8.22 19.86
N ALA A 66 4.31 -7.25 20.58
CA ALA A 66 4.38 -7.27 22.05
C ALA A 66 2.99 -7.45 22.70
N CYS A 67 1.93 -7.00 22.03
CA CYS A 67 0.54 -7.21 22.45
C CYS A 67 -0.01 -8.62 22.17
N GLY A 68 0.81 -9.59 21.75
CA GLY A 68 0.41 -10.97 21.48
C GLY A 68 -0.33 -11.19 20.15
N MET A 69 -0.66 -10.12 19.42
CA MET A 69 -1.41 -10.18 18.17
C MET A 69 -0.50 -10.41 16.97
N PHE A 70 -1.00 -11.18 15.99
CA PHE A 70 -0.34 -11.30 14.69
C PHE A 70 -0.55 -10.05 13.84
N ARG A 71 0.44 -9.76 12.99
CA ARG A 71 0.35 -8.65 12.05
C ARG A 71 -0.81 -8.84 11.08
N ARG A 72 -1.65 -7.81 10.98
CA ARG A 72 -2.78 -7.78 10.03
C ARG A 72 -2.46 -6.84 8.88
N SER A 73 -2.97 -7.17 7.70
CA SER A 73 -2.72 -6.47 6.45
C SER A 73 -4.04 -6.30 5.70
N TYR A 74 -4.18 -5.17 5.02
CA TYR A 74 -5.30 -4.88 4.12
C TYR A 74 -5.13 -5.50 2.74
N TYR A 75 -4.01 -6.20 2.51
CA TYR A 75 -3.58 -6.63 1.20
C TYR A 75 -3.44 -8.15 1.15
N ARG A 76 -3.70 -8.70 -0.03
CA ARG A 76 -3.52 -10.12 -0.37
C ARG A 76 -2.91 -10.28 -1.74
N CYS A 77 -2.22 -11.40 -1.95
CA CYS A 77 -1.84 -11.82 -3.27
C CYS A 77 -3.10 -12.24 -4.06
N ASP A 78 -3.26 -11.74 -5.27
CA ASP A 78 -4.35 -12.09 -6.18
C ASP A 78 -4.30 -13.58 -6.57
N ALA A 79 -3.13 -14.06 -6.99
CA ALA A 79 -2.93 -15.45 -7.41
C ALA A 79 -3.00 -16.46 -6.25
N CYS A 80 -2.36 -16.18 -5.11
CA CYS A 80 -2.36 -17.10 -3.98
C CYS A 80 -3.57 -16.95 -3.05
N ASN A 81 -4.33 -15.85 -3.14
CA ASN A 81 -5.34 -15.45 -2.15
C ASN A 81 -4.83 -15.36 -0.70
N VAL A 82 -3.52 -15.19 -0.51
CA VAL A 82 -2.87 -15.12 0.81
C VAL A 82 -2.69 -13.66 1.22
N SER A 83 -3.16 -13.31 2.42
CA SER A 83 -2.93 -11.98 2.99
C SER A 83 -1.48 -11.82 3.46
N LEU A 84 -0.81 -10.78 2.98
CA LEU A 84 0.62 -10.55 3.20
C LEU A 84 0.86 -9.06 3.50
N CYS A 85 1.95 -8.77 4.23
CA CYS A 85 2.35 -7.39 4.49
C CYS A 85 2.87 -6.72 3.21
N ARG A 86 2.60 -5.41 3.08
CA ARG A 86 3.24 -4.57 2.05
C ARG A 86 4.76 -4.53 2.26
N PRO A 87 5.55 -4.52 1.17
CA PRO A 87 7.01 -4.53 1.25
C PRO A 87 7.55 -3.32 1.99
N ASN A 88 6.91 -2.15 1.84
CA ASN A 88 7.30 -0.90 2.53
C ASN A 88 7.39 -1.04 4.06
N PHE A 89 6.69 -2.01 4.66
CA PHE A 89 6.75 -2.27 6.10
C PHE A 89 7.52 -3.53 6.49
N LYS A 90 7.48 -4.56 5.65
CA LYS A 90 8.21 -5.84 5.78
C LYS A 90 8.06 -6.58 4.45
N ASP A 91 9.13 -7.19 3.97
CA ASP A 91 9.17 -7.98 2.73
C ASP A 91 8.51 -9.37 2.85
N CYS A 92 7.40 -9.47 3.60
CA CYS A 92 6.66 -10.72 3.75
C CYS A 92 6.13 -11.25 2.42
N PHE A 93 5.75 -10.33 1.52
CA PHE A 93 5.32 -10.70 0.16
C PHE A 93 6.44 -11.42 -0.59
N TYR A 94 7.62 -10.81 -0.69
CA TYR A 94 8.76 -11.39 -1.41
C TYR A 94 9.28 -12.66 -0.74
N GLN A 95 9.42 -12.67 0.59
CA GLN A 95 9.92 -13.85 1.31
C GLN A 95 9.01 -15.06 1.16
N TRP A 96 7.70 -14.87 1.26
CA TRP A 96 6.73 -15.93 1.07
C TRP A 96 6.85 -16.56 -0.31
N HIS A 97 6.93 -15.71 -1.33
CA HIS A 97 7.03 -16.11 -2.73
C HIS A 97 8.38 -16.72 -3.08
N HIS A 98 9.47 -16.23 -2.49
CA HIS A 98 10.80 -16.82 -2.64
C HIS A 98 10.86 -18.24 -2.03
N GLN A 99 10.17 -18.48 -0.91
CA GLN A 99 10.03 -19.83 -0.35
C GLN A 99 9.23 -20.75 -1.29
N LEU A 100 8.13 -20.26 -1.87
CA LEU A 100 7.36 -21.03 -2.85
C LEU A 100 8.18 -21.36 -4.10
N ALA A 101 8.96 -20.41 -4.60
CA ALA A 101 9.84 -20.60 -5.76
C ALA A 101 10.90 -21.69 -5.51
N LYS A 102 11.45 -21.76 -4.29
CA LYS A 102 12.40 -22.83 -3.92
C LYS A 102 11.74 -24.20 -3.94
N LEU A 103 10.55 -24.32 -3.36
CA LEU A 103 9.81 -25.59 -3.32
C LEU A 103 9.42 -26.11 -4.72
N THR A 104 9.24 -25.21 -5.69
CA THR A 104 8.93 -25.60 -7.08
C THR A 104 10.13 -26.12 -7.87
N LEU A 105 11.37 -25.90 -7.41
CA LEU A 105 12.59 -26.32 -8.11
C LEU A 105 13.13 -27.69 -7.65
N GLU A 106 12.65 -28.22 -6.53
CA GLU A 106 13.09 -29.51 -5.98
C GLU A 106 12.19 -30.68 -6.42
N LYS A 107 11.48 -30.53 -7.53
CA LYS A 107 10.54 -31.52 -8.08
C LYS A 107 10.86 -31.82 -9.53
#